data_AF-B7FU42-F1
#
_entry.id   AF-B7FU42-F1
#
_cell.length_a   1.000
_cell.length_b   1.000
_cell.length_c   1.000
_cell.angle_alpha   90.00
_cell.angle_beta   90.00
_cell.angle_gamma   90.00
#
_symmetry.space_group_name_H-M   'P 1'
#
loop_
_entity.id
_entity.type
_entity.pdbx_description
1 polymer ?
#
loop_
_entity_poly.entity_id
_entity_poly.type
_entity_poly.pdbx_seq_one_letter_code
_entity_poly.pdbx_strand_id
1 'polypeptide(L)'
;MPPALYSIAVLLAISLLRASTSTGSPATACLSANRSLVNSMRIATLVSLYGGYQDYDEEHDDNSDEQDSRGISKSTSSTLSYFAKKSLSLTTKAVTASAQQSGKAAYWAIRPKQVDLNELLGLWRLDQQVILYPNDGPLESSTNLELTPKAVVVTLDGKPVPFSLTFTPARFPKSAKVEFTARTFIPIEDEQPPLFFYKGYVHRKLADLSVIKIKGKIYRVESTGWRGQGIKHVIVGTFLARKRLKLDFFDDDYDDEEGEAYDECSDGGYDGEVVEDVEDIDTLDAERRE
;
A
#
# COMPACT_ATOMS: atom_id res chain seq x y z
N MET A 1 22.51 10.67 -38.00
CA MET A 1 21.77 11.01 -36.76
C MET A 1 20.29 10.90 -37.06
N PRO A 2 19.56 9.90 -36.51
CA PRO A 2 18.28 9.49 -37.07
C PRO A 2 17.07 10.24 -36.45
N PRO A 3 16.18 10.83 -37.27
CA PRO A 3 14.92 11.45 -36.85
C PRO A 3 13.71 10.49 -37.01
N ALA A 4 13.78 9.27 -36.47
CA ALA A 4 12.71 8.27 -36.66
C ALA A 4 11.75 8.12 -35.46
N LEU A 5 12.18 8.48 -34.24
CA LEU A 5 11.39 8.22 -33.03
C LEU A 5 10.28 9.25 -32.76
N TYR A 6 10.38 10.47 -33.30
CA TYR A 6 9.35 11.50 -33.13
C TYR A 6 8.09 11.25 -33.97
N SER A 7 8.20 10.49 -35.07
CA SER A 7 7.05 10.26 -35.97
C SER A 7 6.01 9.31 -35.36
N ILE A 8 6.44 8.32 -34.57
CA ILE A 8 5.56 7.34 -33.94
C ILE A 8 4.72 7.97 -32.81
N ALA A 9 5.31 8.88 -32.03
CA ALA A 9 4.61 9.56 -30.94
C ALA A 9 3.48 10.49 -31.44
N VAL A 10 3.68 11.15 -32.59
CA VAL A 10 2.67 12.03 -33.19
C VAL A 10 1.53 11.23 -33.80
N LEU A 11 1.81 10.09 -34.43
CA LEU A 11 0.76 9.21 -34.98
C LEU A 11 -0.12 8.61 -33.87
N LEU A 12 0.44 8.25 -32.72
CA LEU A 12 -0.32 7.76 -31.55
C LEU A 12 -1.24 8.83 -30.94
N ALA A 13 -0.79 10.09 -30.91
CA ALA A 13 -1.60 11.20 -30.41
C ALA A 13 -2.77 11.54 -31.34
N ILE A 14 -2.58 11.45 -32.66
CA ILE A 14 -3.63 11.72 -33.66
C ILE A 14 -4.69 10.60 -33.66
N SER A 15 -4.28 9.35 -33.47
CA SER A 15 -5.22 8.23 -33.34
C SER A 15 -6.10 8.32 -32.09
N LEU A 16 -5.57 8.86 -30.98
CA LEU A 16 -6.34 9.11 -29.76
C LEU A 16 -7.32 10.28 -29.90
N LEU A 17 -6.98 11.30 -30.71
CA LEU A 17 -7.85 12.46 -30.93
C LEU A 17 -9.00 12.18 -31.91
N ARG A 18 -8.84 11.22 -32.84
CA ARG A 18 -9.90 10.87 -33.81
C ARG A 18 -11.01 9.99 -33.24
N ALA A 19 -10.82 9.43 -32.03
CA ALA A 19 -11.84 8.60 -31.37
C ALA A 19 -12.91 9.41 -30.61
N SER A 20 -12.77 10.74 -30.50
CA SER A 20 -13.66 11.57 -29.68
C SER A 20 -14.76 12.33 -30.45
N THR A 21 -14.95 12.06 -31.74
CA THR A 21 -16.06 12.64 -32.53
C THR A 21 -17.01 11.56 -33.03
N SER A 22 -17.64 10.86 -32.10
CA SER A 22 -18.79 10.01 -32.37
C SER A 22 -19.91 10.48 -31.45
N THR A 23 -20.86 11.21 -32.03
CA THR A 23 -22.10 11.63 -31.39
C THR A 23 -22.96 10.39 -31.14
N GLY A 24 -22.73 9.74 -30.01
CA GLY A 24 -23.45 8.56 -29.54
C GLY A 24 -23.58 8.61 -28.03
N SER A 25 -24.78 8.26 -27.56
CA SER A 25 -25.25 8.35 -26.17
C SER A 25 -24.19 8.03 -25.09
N PRO A 26 -24.05 8.86 -24.03
CA PRO A 26 -22.94 8.79 -23.07
C PRO A 26 -22.93 7.56 -22.15
N ALA A 27 -23.94 6.70 -22.19
CA ALA A 27 -24.06 5.56 -21.28
C ALA A 27 -23.25 4.31 -21.72
N THR A 28 -22.89 4.17 -23.00
CA THR A 28 -22.24 2.95 -23.52
C THR A 28 -20.75 3.12 -23.86
N ALA A 29 -20.25 4.36 -23.92
CA ALA A 29 -18.85 4.64 -24.27
C ALA A 29 -17.83 4.26 -23.17
N CYS A 30 -18.25 4.18 -21.90
CA CYS A 30 -17.34 3.85 -20.80
C CYS A 30 -16.97 2.35 -20.74
N LEU A 31 -17.77 1.46 -21.33
CA LEU A 31 -17.50 0.02 -21.30
C LEU A 31 -16.54 -0.44 -22.42
N SER A 32 -16.49 0.26 -23.56
CA SER A 32 -15.64 -0.13 -24.69
C SER A 32 -14.16 0.28 -24.50
N ALA A 33 -13.90 1.41 -23.83
CA ALA A 33 -12.54 1.89 -23.55
C ALA A 33 -11.78 0.95 -22.60
N ASN A 34 -12.48 0.28 -21.67
CA ASN A 34 -11.86 -0.66 -20.74
C ASN A 34 -11.45 -1.98 -21.41
N ARG A 35 -12.20 -2.48 -22.41
CA ARG A 35 -11.82 -3.73 -23.12
C ARG A 35 -10.57 -3.57 -24.00
N SER A 36 -10.37 -2.39 -24.60
CA SER A 36 -9.20 -2.10 -25.44
C SER A 36 -7.89 -2.07 -24.63
N LEU A 37 -7.93 -1.48 -23.43
CA LEU A 37 -6.78 -1.43 -22.52
C LEU A 37 -6.38 -2.82 -21.97
N VAL A 38 -7.36 -3.70 -21.73
CA VAL A 38 -7.11 -5.07 -21.26
C VAL A 38 -6.39 -5.91 -22.33
N ASN A 39 -6.72 -5.73 -23.62
CA ASN A 39 -6.04 -6.45 -24.70
C ASN A 39 -4.61 -5.95 -24.96
N SER A 40 -4.35 -4.65 -24.81
CA SER A 40 -3.00 -4.09 -24.95
C SER A 40 -2.06 -4.56 -23.83
N MET A 41 -2.57 -4.73 -22.60
CA MET A 41 -1.76 -5.25 -21.48
C MET A 41 -1.38 -6.73 -21.61
N ARG A 42 -2.22 -7.58 -22.21
CA ARG A 42 -1.89 -9.00 -22.41
C ARG A 42 -0.65 -9.20 -23.30
N ILE A 43 -0.40 -8.28 -24.24
CA ILE A 43 0.77 -8.31 -25.11
C ILE A 43 2.04 -7.90 -24.34
N ALA A 44 1.95 -6.93 -23.42
CA ALA A 44 3.10 -6.50 -22.63
C ALA A 44 3.54 -7.53 -21.58
N THR A 45 2.62 -8.31 -21.00
CA THR A 45 2.95 -9.36 -20.02
C THR A 45 3.64 -10.57 -20.66
N LEU A 46 3.32 -10.89 -21.92
CA LEU A 46 3.98 -12.00 -22.65
C LEU A 46 5.46 -11.73 -22.94
N VAL A 47 5.87 -10.46 -23.05
CA VAL A 47 7.27 -10.08 -23.27
C VAL A 47 8.11 -10.17 -22.00
N SER A 48 7.51 -10.08 -20.80
CA SER A 48 8.24 -10.14 -19.53
C SER A 48 8.40 -11.55 -18.95
N LEU A 49 7.62 -12.54 -19.43
CA LEU A 49 7.67 -13.93 -18.94
C LEU A 49 8.67 -14.82 -19.69
N TYR A 50 9.26 -14.36 -20.81
CA TYR A 50 10.25 -15.11 -21.58
C TYR A 50 11.72 -14.73 -21.29
N GLY A 51 11.97 -13.90 -20.28
CA GLY A 51 13.31 -13.62 -19.76
C GLY A 51 13.70 -14.57 -18.64
N GLY A 52 13.71 -15.87 -18.91
CA GLY A 52 14.24 -16.87 -17.99
C GLY A 52 15.73 -16.65 -17.78
N TYR A 53 16.10 -16.24 -16.57
CA TYR A 53 17.49 -16.25 -16.11
C TYR A 53 17.93 -17.72 -16.00
N GLN A 54 18.77 -18.16 -16.94
CA GLN A 54 19.61 -19.33 -16.71
C GLN A 54 20.72 -18.89 -15.75
N ASP A 55 20.62 -19.35 -14.51
CA ASP A 55 21.72 -19.41 -13.57
C ASP A 55 22.73 -20.41 -14.15
N TYR A 56 23.86 -19.91 -14.63
CA TYR A 56 25.02 -20.73 -14.90
C TYR A 56 25.98 -20.55 -13.72
N ASP A 57 25.93 -21.51 -12.81
CA ASP A 57 27.02 -21.81 -11.90
C ASP A 57 28.20 -22.33 -12.75
N GLU A 58 29.11 -21.44 -13.15
CA GLU A 58 30.43 -21.84 -13.63
C GLU A 58 31.40 -21.86 -12.45
N GLU A 59 31.48 -23.03 -11.82
CA GLU A 59 32.59 -23.42 -10.97
C GLU A 59 33.89 -23.40 -11.81
N HIS A 60 34.84 -22.57 -11.38
CA HIS A 60 36.22 -22.62 -11.85
C HIS A 60 36.98 -23.64 -11.03
N ASP A 61 37.41 -24.72 -11.68
CA ASP A 61 38.46 -25.60 -11.18
C ASP A 61 39.63 -25.66 -12.17
N ASP A 62 40.81 -25.80 -11.58
CA ASP A 62 42.12 -25.43 -12.10
C ASP A 62 42.72 -26.38 -13.17
N ASN A 63 43.80 -25.88 -13.78
CA ASN A 63 44.89 -26.59 -14.49
C ASN A 63 44.69 -26.99 -15.96
N SER A 64 45.49 -26.40 -16.85
CA SER A 64 46.79 -26.97 -17.24
C SER A 64 47.47 -26.17 -18.37
N ASP A 65 48.74 -25.89 -18.13
CA ASP A 65 49.90 -25.94 -19.04
C ASP A 65 50.01 -25.07 -20.31
N GLU A 66 51.02 -24.20 -20.20
CA GLU A 66 52.08 -23.91 -21.18
C GLU A 66 51.70 -23.78 -22.66
N GLN A 67 51.67 -22.53 -23.13
CA GLN A 67 52.36 -22.23 -24.39
C GLN A 67 52.85 -20.78 -24.47
N ASP A 68 54.14 -20.71 -24.77
CA ASP A 68 54.96 -19.53 -24.98
C ASP A 68 54.46 -18.70 -26.17
N SER A 69 54.01 -17.47 -25.95
CA SER A 69 54.07 -16.43 -26.98
C SER A 69 53.99 -15.01 -26.42
N ARG A 70 55.14 -14.34 -26.53
CA ARG A 70 55.32 -12.92 -26.83
C ARG A 70 54.55 -11.91 -25.97
N GLY A 71 55.30 -11.36 -25.01
CA GLY A 71 55.08 -10.14 -24.26
C GLY A 71 54.14 -9.11 -24.88
N ILE A 72 52.92 -9.08 -24.36
CA ILE A 72 52.06 -7.90 -24.37
C ILE A 72 51.71 -7.63 -22.90
N SER A 73 52.04 -6.42 -22.47
CA SER A 73 51.89 -5.84 -21.13
C SER A 73 50.63 -6.31 -20.38
N LYS A 74 50.82 -7.13 -19.32
CA LYS A 74 49.76 -7.68 -18.46
C LYS A 74 49.23 -6.69 -17.40
N SER A 75 49.63 -5.41 -17.40
CA SER A 75 49.23 -4.46 -16.34
C SER A 75 48.03 -3.57 -16.67
N THR A 76 47.51 -3.57 -17.90
CA THR A 76 46.37 -2.73 -18.32
C THR A 76 45.07 -3.49 -18.57
N SER A 77 45.12 -4.83 -18.60
CA SER A 77 43.94 -5.70 -18.78
C SER A 77 43.04 -5.72 -17.53
N SER A 78 43.62 -5.63 -16.33
CA SER A 78 42.86 -5.62 -15.07
C SER A 78 42.06 -4.32 -14.85
N THR A 79 42.55 -3.18 -15.33
CA THR A 79 41.85 -1.89 -15.20
C THR A 79 40.69 -1.76 -16.20
N LEU A 80 40.87 -2.21 -17.45
CA LEU A 80 39.79 -2.21 -18.45
C LEU A 80 38.66 -3.17 -18.10
N SER A 81 38.99 -4.38 -17.63
CA SER A 81 37.99 -5.34 -17.14
C SER A 81 37.30 -4.85 -15.86
N TYR A 82 38.00 -4.16 -14.96
CA TYR A 82 37.40 -3.50 -13.80
C TYR A 82 36.44 -2.38 -14.22
N PHE A 83 36.79 -1.54 -15.19
CA PHE A 83 35.90 -0.50 -15.71
C PHE A 83 34.67 -1.09 -16.44
N ALA A 84 34.83 -2.17 -17.20
CA ALA A 84 33.73 -2.86 -17.87
C ALA A 84 32.77 -3.53 -16.87
N LYS A 85 33.30 -4.20 -15.83
CA LYS A 85 32.48 -4.75 -14.74
C LYS A 85 31.76 -3.64 -13.97
N LYS A 86 32.42 -2.51 -13.73
CA LYS A 86 31.83 -1.37 -13.01
C LYS A 86 30.78 -0.63 -13.83
N SER A 87 30.96 -0.48 -15.14
CA SER A 87 29.99 0.14 -16.05
C SER A 87 28.74 -0.73 -16.22
N LEU A 88 28.89 -2.06 -16.33
CA LEU A 88 27.77 -2.98 -16.33
C LEU A 88 26.98 -2.93 -15.01
N SER A 89 27.65 -2.94 -13.85
CA SER A 89 26.95 -2.84 -12.55
C SER A 89 26.18 -1.53 -12.39
N LEU A 90 26.74 -0.41 -12.86
CA LEU A 90 26.06 0.90 -12.80
C LEU A 90 24.89 0.98 -13.77
N THR A 91 25.01 0.39 -14.96
CA THR A 91 23.94 0.36 -15.96
C THR A 91 22.79 -0.54 -15.48
N THR A 92 23.07 -1.71 -14.93
CA THR A 92 22.04 -2.60 -14.36
C THR A 92 21.34 -1.95 -13.18
N LYS A 93 22.06 -1.24 -12.30
CA LYS A 93 21.43 -0.46 -11.21
C LYS A 93 20.57 0.68 -11.73
N ALA A 94 21.00 1.38 -12.78
CA ALA A 94 20.23 2.46 -13.38
C ALA A 94 18.96 1.94 -14.10
N VAL A 95 19.06 0.81 -14.80
CA VAL A 95 17.93 0.17 -15.49
C VAL A 95 16.93 -0.41 -14.49
N THR A 96 17.39 -1.10 -13.44
CA THR A 96 16.53 -1.62 -12.37
C THR A 96 15.86 -0.49 -11.58
N ALA A 97 16.58 0.59 -11.25
CA ALA A 97 15.98 1.77 -10.62
C ALA A 97 14.93 2.44 -11.53
N SER A 98 15.21 2.55 -12.83
CA SER A 98 14.27 3.12 -13.81
C SER A 98 13.06 2.22 -14.02
N ALA A 99 13.23 0.89 -14.05
CA ALA A 99 12.15 -0.10 -14.14
C ALA A 99 11.29 -0.15 -12.87
N GLN A 100 11.89 0.00 -11.69
CA GLN A 100 11.16 0.11 -10.42
C GLN A 100 10.37 1.41 -10.33
N GLN A 101 10.94 2.53 -10.80
CA GLN A 101 10.24 3.80 -10.88
C GLN A 101 9.12 3.79 -11.92
N SER A 102 9.35 3.19 -13.09
CA SER A 102 8.34 3.06 -14.14
C SER A 102 7.23 2.11 -13.73
N GLY A 103 7.56 1.00 -13.07
CA GLY A 103 6.59 0.05 -12.51
C GLY A 103 5.72 0.69 -11.43
N LYS A 104 6.32 1.52 -10.55
CA LYS A 104 5.56 2.30 -9.57
C LYS A 104 4.64 3.30 -10.26
N ALA A 105 5.14 4.07 -11.23
CA ALA A 105 4.33 5.04 -11.97
C ALA A 105 3.17 4.35 -12.73
N ALA A 106 3.45 3.22 -13.39
CA ALA A 106 2.46 2.39 -14.06
C ALA A 106 1.42 1.87 -13.04
N TYR A 107 1.85 1.35 -11.90
CA TYR A 107 0.97 0.94 -10.79
C TYR A 107 0.04 2.09 -10.38
N TRP A 108 0.55 3.30 -10.19
CA TRP A 108 -0.28 4.47 -9.83
C TRP A 108 -1.22 4.93 -10.95
N ALA A 109 -0.87 4.65 -12.21
CA ALA A 109 -1.72 4.95 -13.37
C ALA A 109 -2.87 3.95 -13.50
N ILE A 110 -2.59 2.65 -13.35
CA ILE A 110 -3.54 1.56 -13.62
C ILE A 110 -4.44 1.23 -12.43
N ARG A 111 -4.05 1.63 -11.21
CA ARG A 111 -4.85 1.32 -10.03
C ARG A 111 -6.26 1.91 -10.10
N PRO A 112 -7.28 1.19 -9.63
CA PRO A 112 -8.60 1.74 -9.41
C PRO A 112 -8.52 2.93 -8.44
N LYS A 113 -8.93 4.11 -8.94
CA LYS A 113 -8.94 5.36 -8.16
C LYS A 113 -10.33 5.74 -7.68
N GLN A 114 -11.35 5.22 -8.35
CA GLN A 114 -12.75 5.43 -8.03
C GLN A 114 -13.08 4.57 -6.80
N VAL A 115 -13.44 5.27 -5.73
CA VAL A 115 -13.97 4.71 -4.49
C VAL A 115 -15.08 5.67 -4.08
N ASP A 116 -16.28 5.15 -3.89
CA ASP A 116 -17.42 5.96 -3.49
C ASP A 116 -17.46 6.12 -1.98
N LEU A 117 -18.17 7.16 -1.50
CA LEU A 117 -18.31 7.43 -0.07
C LEU A 117 -18.92 6.24 0.68
N ASN A 118 -19.92 5.58 0.07
CA ASN A 118 -20.62 4.43 0.66
C ASN A 118 -19.67 3.27 0.97
N GLU A 119 -18.66 3.05 0.11
CA GLU A 119 -17.65 2.02 0.33
C GLU A 119 -16.72 2.34 1.51
N LEU A 120 -16.59 3.61 1.86
CA LEU A 120 -15.77 4.05 2.98
C LEU A 120 -16.49 3.98 4.32
N LEU A 121 -17.81 3.84 4.34
CA LEU A 121 -18.57 3.82 5.59
C LEU A 121 -18.23 2.59 6.44
N GLY A 122 -18.41 2.73 7.76
CA GLY A 122 -18.21 1.67 8.75
C GLY A 122 -16.96 1.85 9.60
N LEU A 123 -16.49 0.76 10.19
CA LEU A 123 -15.40 0.77 11.18
C LEU A 123 -14.02 0.68 10.51
N TRP A 124 -13.10 1.49 11.03
CA TRP A 124 -11.72 1.58 10.58
C TRP A 124 -10.78 1.53 11.77
N ARG A 125 -9.62 0.92 11.56
CA ARG A 125 -8.46 1.06 12.46
C ARG A 125 -7.53 2.08 11.86
N LEU A 126 -7.21 3.13 12.60
CA LEU A 126 -6.24 4.15 12.23
C LEU A 126 -4.97 3.97 13.05
N ASP A 127 -3.87 3.66 12.36
CA ASP A 127 -2.53 3.61 12.94
C ASP A 127 -1.83 4.93 12.58
N GLN A 128 -1.30 5.65 13.57
CA GLN A 128 -0.67 6.95 13.40
C GLN A 128 0.72 7.01 14.02
N GLN A 129 1.55 7.86 13.43
CA GLN A 129 2.87 8.22 13.91
C GLN A 129 2.97 9.74 13.94
N VAL A 130 3.16 10.33 15.13
CA VAL A 130 3.12 11.78 15.37
C VAL A 130 4.35 12.22 16.14
N ILE A 131 4.94 13.34 15.74
CA ILE A 131 6.02 14.03 16.45
C ILE A 131 5.40 15.30 17.03
N LEU A 132 5.17 15.32 18.35
CA LEU A 132 4.50 16.45 19.03
C LEU A 132 5.43 17.65 19.19
N TYR A 133 6.67 17.38 19.58
CA TYR A 133 7.72 18.37 19.81
C TYR A 133 8.96 18.05 18.98
N PRO A 134 9.74 19.05 18.55
CA PRO A 134 10.90 18.83 17.67
C PRO A 134 11.99 17.91 18.25
N ASN A 135 12.07 17.83 19.58
CA ASN A 135 13.09 17.05 20.28
C ASN A 135 12.61 15.64 20.64
N ASP A 136 11.33 15.34 20.42
CA ASP A 136 10.72 14.07 20.82
C ASP A 136 10.82 13.05 19.69
N GLY A 137 10.88 11.78 20.08
CA GLY A 137 10.75 10.67 19.14
C GLY A 137 9.34 10.60 18.54
N PRO A 138 9.19 9.89 17.41
CA PRO A 138 7.86 9.63 16.86
C PRO A 138 7.04 8.78 17.83
N LEU A 139 5.88 9.29 18.22
CA LEU A 139 4.90 8.58 19.04
C LEU A 139 3.95 7.80 18.13
N GLU A 140 3.83 6.51 18.40
CA GLU A 140 2.94 5.61 17.68
C GLU A 140 1.67 5.35 18.48
N SER A 141 0.53 5.38 17.80
CA SER A 141 -0.76 5.13 18.44
C SER A 141 -1.70 4.49 17.43
N SER A 142 -2.65 3.69 17.93
CA SER A 142 -3.73 3.15 17.10
C SER A 142 -5.08 3.43 17.74
N THR A 143 -6.08 3.78 16.93
CA THR A 143 -7.45 4.01 17.40
C THR A 143 -8.45 3.44 16.40
N ASN A 144 -9.67 3.20 16.87
CA ASN A 144 -10.79 2.85 16.00
C ASN A 144 -11.63 4.08 15.71
N LEU A 145 -12.06 4.22 14.47
CA LEU A 145 -12.95 5.28 14.02
C LEU A 145 -14.07 4.69 13.17
N GLU A 146 -15.25 5.28 13.28
CA GLU A 146 -16.38 4.95 12.41
C GLU A 146 -16.58 6.09 11.41
N LEU A 147 -16.52 5.76 10.12
CA LEU A 147 -16.85 6.70 9.06
C LEU A 147 -18.35 6.63 8.77
N THR A 148 -19.02 7.76 8.96
CA THR A 148 -20.42 7.99 8.60
C THR A 148 -20.47 8.95 7.40
N PRO A 149 -21.63 9.12 6.73
CA PRO A 149 -21.73 10.03 5.58
C PRO A 149 -21.36 11.48 5.87
N LYS A 150 -21.46 11.93 7.13
CA LYS A 150 -21.24 13.33 7.53
C LYS A 150 -20.08 13.53 8.50
N ALA A 151 -19.65 12.47 9.18
CA ALA A 151 -18.72 12.58 10.29
C ALA A 151 -17.79 11.37 10.43
N VAL A 152 -16.64 11.61 11.04
CA VAL A 152 -15.78 10.61 11.65
C VAL A 152 -16.14 10.53 13.13
N VAL A 153 -16.62 9.40 13.59
CA VAL A 153 -16.93 9.17 15.01
C VAL A 153 -15.76 8.44 15.65
N VAL A 154 -15.23 8.99 16.73
CA VAL A 154 -14.16 8.37 17.52
C VAL A 154 -14.67 8.17 18.94
N THR A 155 -14.40 7.01 19.53
CA THR A 155 -14.70 6.76 20.94
C THR A 155 -13.57 7.31 21.79
N LEU A 156 -13.86 8.37 22.56
CA LEU A 156 -12.95 8.97 23.52
C LEU A 156 -13.58 8.79 24.91
N ASP A 157 -12.86 8.17 25.85
CA ASP A 157 -13.34 7.91 27.21
C ASP A 157 -14.70 7.20 27.26
N GLY A 158 -14.88 6.21 26.36
CA GLY A 158 -16.13 5.46 26.21
C GLY A 158 -17.29 6.23 25.55
N LYS A 159 -17.10 7.50 25.17
CA LYS A 159 -18.12 8.34 24.54
C LYS A 159 -17.84 8.54 23.05
N PRO A 160 -18.84 8.37 22.17
CA PRO A 160 -18.68 8.67 20.75
C PRO A 160 -18.64 10.19 20.53
N VAL A 161 -17.55 10.67 19.93
CA VAL A 161 -17.35 12.09 19.59
C VAL A 161 -17.32 12.24 18.07
N PRO A 162 -18.30 12.94 17.45
CA PRO A 162 -18.33 13.14 16.01
C PRO A 162 -17.47 14.33 15.57
N PHE A 163 -16.70 14.14 14.50
CA PHE A 163 -15.91 15.15 13.82
C PHE A 163 -16.37 15.30 12.37
N SER A 164 -16.47 16.53 11.86
CA SER A 164 -16.93 16.76 10.48
C SER A 164 -16.02 16.08 9.45
N LEU A 165 -16.62 15.32 8.54
CA LEU A 165 -15.93 14.62 7.47
C LEU A 165 -16.11 15.37 6.15
N THR A 166 -14.99 15.70 5.50
CA THR A 166 -14.99 16.19 4.12
C THR A 166 -14.48 15.10 3.18
N PHE A 167 -15.37 14.59 2.34
CA PHE A 167 -15.03 13.66 1.27
C PHE A 167 -14.96 14.39 -0.08
N THR A 168 -13.83 14.27 -0.77
CA THR A 168 -13.69 14.72 -2.15
C THR A 168 -13.58 13.50 -3.06
N PRO A 169 -14.53 13.28 -4.00
CA PRO A 169 -14.48 12.14 -4.90
C PRO A 169 -13.24 12.20 -5.80
N ALA A 170 -12.86 11.03 -6.32
CA ALA A 170 -11.70 10.91 -7.20
C ALA A 170 -11.89 11.75 -8.48
N ARG A 171 -10.81 12.40 -8.92
CA ARG A 171 -10.75 13.09 -10.22
C ARG A 171 -9.45 12.70 -10.89
N PHE A 172 -9.51 12.00 -12.02
CA PHE A 172 -8.32 11.52 -12.71
C PHE A 172 -7.31 12.68 -12.92
N PRO A 173 -6.02 12.50 -12.58
CA PRO A 173 -5.36 11.27 -12.13
C PRO A 173 -5.31 11.05 -10.62
N LYS A 174 -6.03 11.85 -9.82
CA LYS A 174 -6.04 11.84 -8.35
C LYS A 174 -7.06 10.85 -7.78
N SER A 175 -6.71 10.22 -6.67
CA SER A 175 -7.64 9.38 -5.90
C SER A 175 -8.58 10.22 -5.05
N ALA A 176 -9.65 9.59 -4.56
CA ALA A 176 -10.54 10.18 -3.57
C ALA A 176 -9.75 10.62 -2.33
N LYS A 177 -10.21 11.70 -1.70
CA LYS A 177 -9.53 12.38 -0.60
C LYS A 177 -10.48 12.50 0.58
N VAL A 178 -9.96 12.24 1.77
CA VAL A 178 -10.67 12.35 3.05
C VAL A 178 -9.95 13.37 3.91
N GLU A 179 -10.69 14.34 4.42
CA GLU A 179 -10.19 15.39 5.31
C GLU A 179 -11.11 15.49 6.53
N PHE A 180 -10.54 15.55 7.73
CA PHE A 180 -11.29 15.76 8.97
C PHE A 180 -10.39 16.39 10.04
N THR A 181 -10.98 17.10 11.00
CA THR A 181 -10.27 17.67 12.14
C THR A 181 -10.67 16.93 13.40
N ALA A 182 -9.71 16.35 14.11
CA ALA A 182 -9.95 15.62 15.33
C ALA A 182 -8.87 15.96 16.37
N ARG A 183 -9.18 15.71 17.64
CA ARG A 183 -8.17 15.79 18.71
C ARG A 183 -7.14 14.67 18.53
N THR A 184 -5.92 14.86 19.01
CA THR A 184 -4.93 13.78 19.04
C THR A 184 -5.47 12.58 19.81
N PHE A 185 -5.19 11.39 19.31
CA PHE A 185 -5.51 10.12 19.99
C PHE A 185 -4.43 9.67 20.97
N ILE A 186 -3.32 10.40 21.03
CA ILE A 186 -2.26 10.17 22.00
C ILE A 186 -2.65 10.91 23.28
N PRO A 187 -2.79 10.21 24.42
CA PRO A 187 -3.00 10.88 25.69
C PRO A 187 -1.77 11.73 26.00
N ILE A 188 -1.98 13.01 26.25
CA ILE A 188 -0.96 13.92 26.77
C ILE A 188 -1.36 14.17 28.22
N GLU A 189 -0.46 13.89 29.16
CA GLU A 189 -0.70 14.13 30.57
C GLU A 189 -0.98 15.62 30.80
N ASP A 190 -2.00 15.92 31.60
CA ASP A 190 -2.34 17.25 32.12
C ASP A 190 -2.74 18.35 31.10
N GLU A 191 -2.86 18.03 29.81
CA GLU A 191 -3.28 18.98 28.78
C GLU A 191 -4.48 18.50 27.96
N GLN A 192 -5.32 19.45 27.51
CA GLN A 192 -6.34 19.12 26.52
C GLN A 192 -5.65 18.71 25.21
N PRO A 193 -5.99 17.53 24.63
CA PRO A 193 -5.31 17.03 23.45
C PRO A 193 -5.43 18.02 22.29
N PRO A 194 -4.32 18.43 21.65
CA PRO A 194 -4.33 19.40 20.57
C PRO A 194 -5.20 18.95 19.40
N LEU A 195 -5.80 19.92 18.71
CA LEU A 195 -6.55 19.69 17.48
C LEU A 195 -5.59 19.49 16.32
N PHE A 196 -5.76 18.36 15.63
CA PHE A 196 -5.05 18.02 14.41
C PHE A 196 -5.99 17.95 13.22
N PHE A 197 -5.46 18.35 12.08
CA PHE A 197 -6.11 18.21 10.78
C PHE A 197 -5.53 16.98 10.07
N TYR A 198 -6.38 16.01 9.78
CA TYR A 198 -6.04 14.77 9.11
C TYR A 198 -6.42 14.89 7.64
N LYS A 199 -5.46 14.61 6.75
CA LYS A 199 -5.67 14.63 5.30
C LYS A 199 -5.09 13.39 4.66
N GLY A 200 -5.96 12.56 4.11
CA GLY A 200 -5.63 11.27 3.52
C GLY A 200 -6.17 11.08 2.11
N TYR A 201 -5.53 10.15 1.40
CA TYR A 201 -5.97 9.68 0.10
C TYR A 201 -6.35 8.21 0.18
N VAL A 202 -7.45 7.89 -0.47
CA VAL A 202 -7.95 6.52 -0.54
C VAL A 202 -7.14 5.73 -1.56
N HIS A 203 -6.77 4.51 -1.18
CA HIS A 203 -6.00 3.59 -2.00
C HIS A 203 -6.67 2.21 -1.96
N ARG A 204 -7.05 1.70 -3.12
CA ARG A 204 -7.47 0.31 -3.30
C ARG A 204 -6.27 -0.54 -3.73
N LYS A 205 -6.15 -1.77 -3.23
CA LYS A 205 -5.11 -2.71 -3.72
C LYS A 205 -5.46 -3.15 -5.14
N LEU A 206 -4.44 -3.45 -5.95
CA LEU A 206 -4.64 -3.99 -7.31
C LEU A 206 -5.05 -5.46 -7.28
N ALA A 207 -4.39 -6.26 -6.45
CA ALA A 207 -4.66 -7.69 -6.34
C ALA A 207 -5.99 -8.01 -5.65
N ASP A 208 -6.49 -7.07 -4.83
CA ASP A 208 -7.72 -7.26 -4.07
C ASP A 208 -8.49 -5.94 -3.99
N LEU A 209 -9.60 -5.87 -4.72
CA LEU A 209 -10.42 -4.67 -4.82
C LEU A 209 -11.22 -4.39 -3.53
N SER A 210 -11.41 -5.39 -2.68
CA SER A 210 -12.12 -5.23 -1.40
C SER A 210 -11.26 -4.48 -0.37
N VAL A 211 -9.93 -4.56 -0.50
CA VAL A 211 -9.00 -3.96 0.45
C VAL A 211 -8.78 -2.48 0.13
N ILE A 212 -9.45 -1.64 0.91
CA ILE A 212 -9.34 -0.19 0.88
C ILE A 212 -8.53 0.29 2.10
N LYS A 213 -7.56 1.16 1.84
CA LYS A 213 -6.78 1.84 2.88
C LYS A 213 -6.76 3.35 2.64
N ILE A 214 -6.68 4.13 3.70
CA ILE A 214 -6.49 5.59 3.64
C ILE A 214 -5.08 5.86 4.13
N LYS A 215 -4.27 6.54 3.31
CA LYS A 215 -2.92 6.98 3.72
C LYS A 215 -2.88 8.49 3.72
N GLY A 216 -2.38 9.09 4.79
CA GLY A 216 -2.40 10.53 4.92
C GLY A 216 -1.30 11.13 5.78
N LYS A 217 -1.39 12.45 5.92
CA LYS A 217 -0.55 13.28 6.79
C LYS A 217 -1.41 13.90 7.88
N ILE A 218 -0.79 14.12 9.03
CA ILE A 218 -1.37 14.78 10.19
C ILE A 218 -0.74 16.16 10.30
N TYR A 219 -1.58 17.18 10.46
CA TYR A 219 -1.16 18.57 10.55
C TYR A 219 -1.58 19.16 11.88
N ARG A 220 -0.64 19.79 12.59
CA ARG A 220 -0.95 20.68 13.72
C ARG A 220 -1.53 21.98 13.18
N VAL A 221 -2.64 22.40 13.76
CA VAL A 221 -3.33 23.63 13.41
C VAL A 221 -2.76 24.74 14.30
N GLU A 222 -1.99 25.65 13.72
CA GLU A 222 -1.41 26.81 14.42
C GLU A 222 -2.12 28.08 13.98
N SER A 223 -2.59 28.87 14.94
CA SER A 223 -3.11 30.22 14.66
C SER A 223 -1.92 31.16 14.41
N THR A 224 -1.77 31.64 13.18
CA THR A 224 -0.72 32.58 12.78
C THR A 224 -1.34 33.92 12.39
N GLY A 225 -0.90 35.01 13.04
CA GLY A 225 -1.24 36.38 12.65
C GLY A 225 -1.58 37.28 13.82
N TRP A 226 -1.33 38.58 13.65
CA TRP A 226 -1.80 39.61 14.58
C TRP A 226 -3.33 39.59 14.53
N ARG A 227 -4.00 39.26 15.65
CA ARG A 227 -5.46 39.01 15.79
C ARG A 227 -5.97 37.62 15.35
N GLY A 228 -5.11 36.62 15.13
CA GLY A 228 -5.55 35.22 14.97
C GLY A 228 -6.33 34.90 13.68
N GLN A 229 -6.19 35.71 12.63
CA GLN A 229 -6.94 35.52 11.38
C GLN A 229 -6.36 34.47 10.42
N GLY A 230 -5.11 34.03 10.61
CA GLY A 230 -4.49 33.02 9.75
C GLY A 230 -4.41 31.65 10.43
N ILE A 231 -4.67 30.59 9.66
CA ILE A 231 -4.47 29.21 10.10
C ILE A 231 -3.32 28.62 9.29
N LYS A 232 -2.23 28.24 9.98
CA LYS A 232 -1.10 27.53 9.41
C LYS A 232 -1.21 26.04 9.75
N HIS A 233 -0.95 25.19 8.77
CA HIS A 233 -0.92 23.75 8.93
C HIS A 233 0.52 23.27 8.90
N VAL A 234 1.03 22.78 10.05
CA VAL A 234 2.39 22.23 10.16
C VAL A 234 2.31 20.71 10.17
N ILE A 235 3.05 20.03 9.28
CA ILE A 235 3.05 18.56 9.24
C ILE A 235 3.74 18.04 10.50
N VAL A 236 3.02 17.23 11.28
CA VAL A 236 3.54 16.61 12.52
C VAL A 236 3.58 15.10 12.45
N GLY A 237 2.96 14.49 11.44
CA GLY A 237 2.89 13.03 11.39
C GLY A 237 2.29 12.45 10.14
N THR A 238 2.13 11.13 10.16
CA THR A 238 1.46 10.36 9.12
C THR A 238 0.49 9.36 9.74
N PHE A 239 -0.49 8.93 8.94
CA PHE A 239 -1.40 7.87 9.36
C PHE A 239 -1.72 6.91 8.23
N LEU A 240 -2.10 5.70 8.64
CA LEU A 240 -2.63 4.65 7.80
C LEU A 240 -3.92 4.14 8.44
N ALA A 241 -5.05 4.32 7.77
CA ALA A 241 -6.31 3.72 8.16
C ALA A 241 -6.64 2.50 7.30
N ARG A 242 -7.09 1.43 7.94
CA ARG A 242 -7.51 0.16 7.32
C ARG A 242 -8.96 -0.10 7.69
N LYS A 243 -9.81 -0.38 6.70
CA LYS A 243 -11.20 -0.75 6.94
C LYS A 243 -11.22 -2.08 7.69
N ARG A 244 -11.94 -2.16 8.81
CA ARG A 244 -12.26 -3.45 9.42
C ARG A 244 -13.41 -4.02 8.62
N LEU A 245 -13.20 -5.20 8.03
CA LEU A 245 -14.33 -5.96 7.51
C LEU A 245 -15.19 -6.28 8.72
N LYS A 246 -16.46 -5.85 8.69
CA LYS A 246 -17.44 -6.57 9.48
C LYS A 246 -17.40 -7.97 8.87
N LEU A 247 -16.97 -8.95 9.66
CA LEU A 247 -17.51 -10.28 9.46
C LEU A 247 -18.99 -10.02 9.67
N ASP A 248 -19.72 -9.82 8.57
CA ASP A 248 -21.16 -9.93 8.60
C ASP A 248 -21.32 -11.36 9.09
N PHE A 249 -21.59 -11.45 10.39
CA PHE A 249 -21.75 -12.69 11.11
C PHE A 249 -22.68 -13.51 10.25
N PHE A 250 -22.22 -14.70 9.90
CA PHE A 250 -23.03 -15.82 9.48
C PHE A 250 -24.48 -15.53 9.87
N ASP A 251 -25.29 -15.14 8.88
CA ASP A 251 -26.71 -15.38 8.97
C ASP A 251 -26.76 -16.90 9.10
N ASP A 252 -26.74 -17.36 10.35
CA ASP A 252 -27.01 -18.73 10.77
C ASP A 252 -28.49 -19.01 10.51
N ASP A 253 -28.94 -18.75 9.27
CA ASP A 253 -30.05 -19.45 8.64
C ASP A 253 -29.56 -20.87 8.31
N TYR A 254 -28.99 -21.56 9.31
CA TYR A 254 -29.18 -22.99 9.41
C TYR A 254 -30.66 -23.14 9.76
N ASP A 255 -31.48 -23.20 8.72
CA ASP A 255 -32.74 -23.92 8.77
C ASP A 255 -32.41 -25.28 9.39
N ASP A 256 -32.82 -25.41 10.65
CA ASP A 256 -32.87 -26.61 11.45
C ASP A 256 -33.88 -27.57 10.78
N GLU A 257 -33.57 -28.04 9.56
CA GLU A 257 -34.30 -29.09 8.88
C GLU A 257 -34.01 -30.39 9.61
N GLU A 258 -34.94 -30.69 10.53
CA GLU A 258 -35.36 -32.00 11.01
C GLU A 258 -34.26 -33.09 11.01
N GLY A 259 -33.70 -33.30 12.20
CA GLY A 259 -32.88 -34.46 12.51
C GLY A 259 -33.60 -35.77 12.19
N GLU A 260 -33.28 -36.34 11.03
CA GLU A 260 -33.35 -37.78 10.80
C GLU A 260 -32.36 -38.43 11.78
N ALA A 261 -32.92 -39.24 12.69
CA ALA A 261 -32.21 -39.99 13.70
C ALA A 261 -31.18 -40.93 13.07
N TYR A 262 -29.89 -40.58 13.17
CA TYR A 262 -28.83 -41.51 12.81
C TYR A 262 -28.66 -42.52 13.93
N ASP A 263 -28.98 -43.77 13.61
CA ASP A 263 -28.75 -44.93 14.45
C ASP A 263 -27.26 -45.04 14.82
N GLU A 264 -27.09 -45.12 16.13
CA GLU A 264 -25.93 -45.46 16.92
C GLU A 264 -25.14 -46.64 16.29
N CYS A 265 -24.08 -46.33 15.54
CA CYS A 265 -23.03 -47.29 15.25
C CYS A 265 -21.82 -46.99 16.14
N SER A 266 -21.93 -47.59 17.32
CA SER A 266 -20.87 -47.96 18.24
C SER A 266 -19.59 -48.47 17.56
N ASP A 267 -18.48 -48.18 18.23
CA ASP A 267 -17.23 -48.96 18.31
C ASP A 267 -16.03 -48.45 17.50
N GLY A 268 -14.91 -48.30 18.22
CA GLY A 268 -13.60 -47.94 17.67
C GLY A 268 -12.81 -46.99 18.55
N GLY A 269 -12.38 -47.49 19.71
CA GLY A 269 -11.66 -46.75 20.74
C GLY A 269 -10.44 -45.97 20.26
N TYR A 270 -10.28 -44.77 20.82
CA TYR A 270 -9.01 -44.07 20.89
C TYR A 270 -8.49 -44.19 22.32
N ASP A 271 -7.39 -44.91 22.41
CA ASP A 271 -6.49 -45.00 23.53
C ASP A 271 -5.90 -43.63 23.84
N GLY A 272 -6.02 -43.24 25.11
CA GLY A 272 -5.56 -41.96 25.59
C GLY A 272 -4.04 -41.85 25.54
N GLU A 273 -3.57 -40.73 25.00
CA GLU A 273 -2.31 -40.14 25.43
C GLU A 273 -2.66 -38.91 26.28
N VAL A 274 -2.63 -39.13 27.59
CA VAL A 274 -2.73 -38.10 28.62
C VAL A 274 -1.44 -37.28 28.53
N VAL A 275 -1.53 -36.06 28.01
CA VAL A 275 -0.43 -35.10 28.15
C VAL A 275 -0.55 -34.50 29.55
N GLU A 276 0.24 -35.06 30.46
CA GLU A 276 0.43 -34.57 31.82
C GLU A 276 0.97 -33.13 31.81
N ASP A 277 0.25 -32.28 32.55
CA ASP A 277 0.72 -31.18 33.39
C ASP A 277 2.13 -30.63 33.12
N VAL A 278 2.17 -29.45 32.48
CA VAL A 278 3.30 -28.53 32.65
C VAL A 278 2.93 -27.58 33.79
N GLU A 279 3.44 -27.94 34.96
CA GLU A 279 3.49 -27.15 36.18
C GLU A 279 4.16 -25.78 35.96
N ASP A 280 3.61 -24.79 36.67
CA ASP A 280 4.32 -23.73 37.39
C ASP A 280 5.38 -22.91 36.63
N ILE A 281 4.93 -21.78 36.05
CA ILE A 281 5.79 -20.60 35.92
C ILE A 281 5.55 -19.72 37.14
N ASP A 282 6.45 -19.90 38.10
CA ASP A 282 6.65 -19.08 39.28
C ASP A 282 6.62 -17.58 38.96
N THR A 283 5.63 -16.95 39.58
CA THR A 283 5.71 -15.65 40.25
C THR A 283 7.13 -15.31 40.72
N LEU A 284 7.85 -14.48 39.97
CA LEU A 284 9.04 -13.79 40.48
C LEU A 284 9.04 -12.30 40.12
N ASP A 285 9.38 -11.54 41.16
CA ASP A 285 9.80 -10.15 41.19
C ASP A 285 8.73 -9.06 41.11
N ALA A 286 7.98 -9.01 42.22
CA ALA A 286 7.84 -7.75 42.94
C ALA A 286 9.22 -7.11 43.26
N GLU A 287 9.24 -5.78 43.29
CA GLU A 287 10.30 -4.94 43.88
C GLU A 287 11.65 -4.87 43.14
N ARG A 288 11.73 -3.95 42.16
CA ARG A 288 13.01 -3.30 41.87
C ARG A 288 12.88 -1.84 41.47
N ARG A 289 13.09 -0.98 42.49
CA ARG A 289 13.70 0.36 42.47
C ARG A 289 12.80 1.49 41.93
N GLU A 290 12.37 2.35 42.85
CA GLU A 290 12.94 3.69 43.13
C GLU A 290 12.56 4.71 42.07
#